data_AF-A0A537SBK5-F1
#
_entry.id   AF-A0A537SBK5-F1
#
_cell.length_a   1.000
_cell.length_b   1.000
_cell.length_c   1.000
_cell.angle_alpha   90.00
_cell.angle_beta   90.00
_cell.angle_gamma   90.00
#
_symmetry.space_group_name_H-M   'P 1'
#
loop_
_entity.id
_entity.type
_entity.pdbx_description
1 polymer ?
#
loop_
_entity_poly.entity_id
_entity_poly.type
_entity_poly.pdbx_seq_one_letter_code
_entity_poly.pdbx_strand_id
1 'polypeptide(L)'
;MPITLNTRDTGFETAFAALLTGKRENAADVDAAVAEIIEQVATRGDAALIEYTKRFDRIDLAPATLRLTQAEIAAGADAAPADTVAALRLAAERIESFHRHQLPAPIDYVDPAGVRLGLRWRPITAAGLYVPGGTAAYPSSVLMNAIPGKVAGVERLVMTVPAPNGVLNPLVLAAARLVGIDEIYRVGGAQAVAALAYGTATIKPVDKIVGP
;
A
#
# COMPACT_ATOMS: atom_id res chain seq x y z
N MET A 1 -4.32 -32.26 -5.73
CA MET A 1 -5.46 -32.82 -4.97
C MET A 1 -5.48 -32.16 -3.60
N PRO A 2 -6.66 -31.87 -3.00
CA PRO A 2 -6.71 -31.32 -1.65
C PRO A 2 -6.05 -32.29 -0.67
N ILE A 3 -5.25 -31.74 0.25
CA ILE A 3 -4.67 -32.52 1.35
C ILE A 3 -5.78 -32.71 2.39
N THR A 4 -6.12 -33.96 2.67
CA THR A 4 -7.11 -34.33 3.69
C THR A 4 -6.38 -34.90 4.89
N LEU A 5 -6.62 -34.33 6.08
CA LEU A 5 -6.10 -34.81 7.35
C LEU A 5 -7.27 -35.12 8.29
N ASN A 6 -7.15 -36.18 9.10
CA ASN A 6 -8.13 -36.52 10.13
C ASN A 6 -7.45 -36.45 11.51
N THR A 7 -8.03 -35.67 12.43
CA THR A 7 -7.49 -35.46 13.79
C THR A 7 -7.46 -36.73 14.64
N ARG A 8 -8.10 -37.81 14.21
CA ARG A 8 -8.08 -39.12 14.88
C ARG A 8 -6.95 -40.03 14.43
N ASP A 9 -6.26 -39.68 13.35
CA ASP A 9 -5.17 -40.50 12.84
C ASP A 9 -3.96 -40.36 13.78
N THR A 10 -3.31 -41.47 14.12
CA THR A 10 -2.12 -41.49 14.98
C THR A 10 -0.96 -40.65 14.43
N GLY A 11 -0.95 -40.41 13.12
CA GLY A 11 0.03 -39.57 12.42
C GLY A 11 -0.42 -38.11 12.19
N PHE A 12 -1.55 -37.68 12.75
CA PHE A 12 -2.13 -36.35 12.49
C PHE A 12 -1.13 -35.22 12.77
N GLU A 13 -0.53 -35.17 13.95
CA GLU A 13 0.37 -34.08 14.33
C GLU A 13 1.56 -33.93 13.38
N THR A 14 2.14 -35.06 12.97
CA THR A 14 3.25 -35.08 12.01
C THR A 14 2.80 -34.60 10.62
N ALA A 15 1.66 -35.09 10.13
CA ALA A 15 1.12 -34.71 8.82
C ALA A 15 0.63 -33.26 8.80
N PHE A 16 0.10 -32.77 9.92
CA PHE A 16 -0.32 -31.39 10.11
C PHE A 16 0.89 -30.44 10.18
N ALA A 17 1.94 -30.78 10.92
CA ALA A 17 3.20 -30.03 10.92
C ALA A 17 3.83 -29.99 9.52
N ALA A 18 3.82 -31.10 8.78
CA ALA A 18 4.28 -31.15 7.40
C ALA A 18 3.43 -30.26 6.47
N LEU A 19 2.12 -30.21 6.67
CA LEU A 19 1.23 -29.30 5.93
C LEU A 19 1.54 -27.82 6.23
N LEU A 20 1.76 -27.47 7.50
CA LEU A 20 2.06 -26.10 7.92
C LEU A 20 3.43 -25.60 7.41
N THR A 21 4.41 -26.50 7.37
CA THR A 21 5.79 -26.20 6.92
C THR A 21 6.01 -26.44 5.43
N GLY A 22 5.04 -27.08 4.77
CA GLY A 22 5.07 -27.32 3.33
C GLY A 22 5.10 -26.00 2.58
N LYS A 23 6.25 -25.68 1.97
CA LYS A 23 6.37 -24.53 1.08
C LYS A 23 5.33 -24.68 -0.04
N ARG A 24 4.37 -23.76 -0.10
CA ARG A 24 3.57 -23.54 -1.31
C ARG A 24 4.53 -23.00 -2.39
N GLU A 25 5.10 -23.92 -3.16
CA GLU A 25 5.92 -23.84 -4.37
C GLU A 25 6.71 -22.55 -4.70
N ASN A 26 8.02 -22.75 -4.95
CA ASN A 26 8.95 -21.97 -5.78
C ASN A 26 8.98 -20.45 -5.60
N ALA A 27 9.58 -20.01 -4.48
CA ALA A 27 10.43 -18.82 -4.56
C ALA A 27 11.64 -19.19 -5.44
N ALA A 28 11.52 -18.98 -6.76
CA ALA A 28 12.70 -18.70 -7.55
C ALA A 28 13.44 -17.56 -6.85
N ASP A 29 14.77 -17.61 -6.82
CA ASP A 29 15.60 -16.60 -6.17
C ASP A 29 15.42 -15.25 -6.87
N VAL A 30 14.40 -14.49 -6.45
CA VAL A 30 14.06 -13.16 -6.95
C VAL A 30 14.86 -12.08 -6.24
N ASP A 31 15.59 -12.43 -5.18
CA ASP A 31 16.27 -11.50 -4.30
C ASP A 31 17.33 -10.70 -5.07
N ALA A 32 18.13 -11.37 -5.90
CA ALA A 32 19.12 -10.71 -6.75
C ALA A 32 18.49 -9.71 -7.73
N ALA A 33 17.38 -10.09 -8.37
CA ALA A 33 16.68 -9.23 -9.32
C ALA A 33 16.03 -8.01 -8.64
N VAL A 34 15.45 -8.21 -7.45
CA VAL A 34 14.86 -7.13 -6.65
C VAL A 34 15.95 -6.19 -6.13
N ALA A 35 17.07 -6.73 -5.64
CA ALA A 35 18.20 -5.93 -5.19
C ALA A 35 18.74 -5.02 -6.31
N GLU A 36 18.89 -5.56 -7.53
CA GLU A 36 19.29 -4.79 -8.70
C GLU A 36 18.28 -3.66 -9.01
N ILE A 37 16.98 -3.95 -9.03
CA ILE A 37 15.95 -2.93 -9.28
C ILE A 37 16.03 -1.81 -8.25
N ILE A 38 16.19 -2.15 -6.97
CA ILE A 38 16.28 -1.18 -5.89
C ILE A 38 17.50 -0.28 -6.08
N GLU A 39 18.68 -0.86 -6.35
CA GLU A 39 19.91 -0.11 -6.59
C GLU A 39 19.78 0.83 -7.79
N GLN A 40 19.21 0.35 -8.90
CA GLN A 40 19.03 1.16 -10.10
C GLN A 40 18.08 2.33 -9.86
N VAL A 41 16.98 2.14 -9.12
CA VAL A 41 16.07 3.25 -8.79
C VAL A 41 16.71 4.23 -7.80
N ALA A 42 17.43 3.76 -6.79
CA ALA A 42 18.11 4.62 -5.83
C ALA A 42 19.21 5.49 -6.49
N THR A 43 19.89 4.97 -7.51
CA THR A 43 20.99 5.66 -8.20
C THR A 43 20.54 6.53 -9.38
N ARG A 44 19.58 6.04 -10.19
CA ARG A 44 19.15 6.68 -11.44
C ARG A 44 17.78 7.36 -11.35
N GLY A 45 17.04 7.20 -10.26
CA GLY A 45 15.76 7.84 -10.01
C GLY A 45 14.70 7.53 -11.08
N ASP A 46 14.03 8.58 -11.57
CA ASP A 46 12.91 8.46 -12.53
C ASP A 46 13.27 7.68 -13.80
N ALA A 47 14.53 7.75 -14.24
CA ALA A 47 14.96 7.05 -15.45
C ALA A 47 14.83 5.53 -15.29
N ALA A 48 15.31 4.96 -14.18
CA ALA A 48 15.17 3.53 -13.91
C ALA A 48 13.72 3.15 -13.58
N LEU A 49 13.00 4.01 -12.84
CA LEU A 49 11.58 3.78 -12.54
C LEU A 49 10.75 3.63 -13.82
N ILE A 50 10.92 4.54 -14.77
CA ILE A 50 10.22 4.50 -16.07
C ILE A 50 10.64 3.28 -16.89
N GLU A 51 11.93 2.94 -16.91
CA GLU A 51 12.45 1.76 -17.61
C GLU A 51 11.79 0.46 -17.11
N TYR A 52 11.75 0.27 -15.79
CA TYR A 52 11.11 -0.92 -15.19
C TYR A 52 9.59 -0.92 -15.34
N THR A 53 8.94 0.24 -15.23
CA THR A 53 7.50 0.35 -15.50
C THR A 53 7.17 0.00 -16.96
N LYS A 54 7.97 0.44 -17.93
CA LYS A 54 7.80 0.04 -19.33
C LYS A 54 7.99 -1.46 -19.51
N ARG A 55 8.99 -2.05 -18.86
CA ARG A 55 9.29 -3.50 -18.93
C ARG A 55 8.18 -4.36 -18.34
N PHE A 56 7.70 -4.03 -17.13
CA PHE A 56 6.79 -4.89 -16.38
C PHE A 56 5.31 -4.55 -16.60
N ASP A 57 4.98 -3.26 -16.72
CA ASP A 57 3.60 -2.80 -16.90
C ASP A 57 3.25 -2.53 -18.36
N ARG A 58 4.21 -2.57 -19.29
CA ARG A 58 4.01 -2.34 -20.74
C ARG A 58 3.38 -0.98 -21.05
N ILE A 59 3.78 0.03 -20.29
CA ILE A 59 3.32 1.42 -20.45
C ILE A 59 4.53 2.33 -20.60
N ASP A 60 4.49 3.20 -21.61
CA ASP A 60 5.54 4.19 -21.82
C ASP A 60 5.19 5.47 -21.05
N LEU A 61 6.03 5.85 -20.10
CA LEU A 61 5.81 7.00 -19.23
C LEU A 61 6.92 8.02 -19.38
N ALA A 62 6.59 9.26 -19.10
CA ALA A 62 7.53 10.35 -18.90
C ALA A 62 7.43 10.81 -17.43
N PRO A 63 8.43 11.54 -16.90
CA PRO A 63 8.36 12.07 -15.54
C PRO A 63 7.05 12.84 -15.26
N ALA A 64 6.59 13.62 -16.24
CA ALA A 64 5.34 14.38 -16.17
C ALA A 64 4.06 13.52 -16.12
N THR A 65 4.12 12.25 -16.51
CA THR A 65 2.97 11.33 -16.54
C THR A 65 3.05 10.23 -15.48
N LEU A 66 4.08 10.22 -14.63
CA LEU A 66 4.17 9.29 -13.48
C LEU A 66 3.02 9.53 -12.49
N ARG A 67 2.73 10.79 -12.16
CA ARG A 67 1.65 11.18 -11.25
C ARG A 67 0.32 11.23 -12.01
N LEU A 68 -0.75 10.71 -11.41
CA LEU A 68 -2.11 10.96 -11.90
C LEU A 68 -2.51 12.40 -11.61
N THR A 69 -3.09 13.05 -12.60
CA THR A 69 -3.74 14.35 -12.44
C THR A 69 -5.08 14.20 -11.72
N GLN A 70 -5.55 15.28 -11.10
CA GLN A 70 -6.89 15.29 -10.48
C GLN A 70 -8.00 15.01 -11.50
N ALA A 71 -7.82 15.43 -12.75
CA ALA A 71 -8.76 15.14 -13.84
C ALA A 71 -8.82 13.65 -14.18
N GLU A 72 -7.67 12.97 -14.26
CA GLU A 72 -7.63 11.51 -14.48
C GLU A 72 -8.25 10.73 -13.32
N ILE A 73 -7.97 11.16 -12.08
CA ILE A 73 -8.57 10.54 -10.88
C ILE A 73 -10.09 10.72 -10.89
N ALA A 74 -10.57 11.93 -11.19
CA ALA A 74 -12.01 12.21 -11.25
C ALA A 74 -12.68 11.39 -12.36
N ALA A 75 -12.16 11.43 -13.58
CA ALA A 75 -12.71 10.68 -14.71
C ALA A 75 -12.74 9.16 -14.44
N GLY A 76 -11.65 8.61 -13.88
CA GLY A 76 -11.60 7.20 -13.52
C GLY A 76 -12.55 6.82 -12.38
N ALA A 77 -12.69 7.70 -11.38
CA ALA A 77 -13.62 7.47 -10.27
C ALA A 77 -15.09 7.62 -10.69
N ASP A 78 -15.41 8.52 -11.63
CA ASP A 78 -16.77 8.75 -12.12
C ASP A 78 -17.27 7.60 -13.03
N ALA A 79 -16.35 6.78 -13.55
CA ALA A 79 -16.69 5.54 -14.25
C ALA A 79 -17.14 4.40 -13.29
N ALA A 80 -17.02 4.57 -11.97
CA ALA A 80 -17.43 3.57 -11.00
C ALA A 80 -18.98 3.55 -10.81
N PRO A 81 -19.61 2.36 -10.70
CA PRO A 81 -21.05 2.27 -10.43
C PRO A 81 -21.43 2.95 -9.12
N ALA A 82 -22.48 3.77 -9.14
CA ALA A 82 -22.90 4.59 -8.00
C ALA A 82 -23.22 3.76 -6.75
N ASP A 83 -23.90 2.63 -6.89
CA ASP A 83 -24.24 1.74 -5.77
C ASP A 83 -22.99 1.17 -5.09
N THR A 84 -21.97 0.83 -5.89
CA THR A 84 -20.68 0.36 -5.35
C THR A 84 -19.93 1.49 -4.65
N VAL A 85 -19.96 2.71 -5.18
CA VAL A 85 -19.38 3.89 -4.51
C VAL A 85 -20.08 4.19 -3.19
N ALA A 86 -21.41 4.01 -3.11
CA ALA A 86 -22.15 4.14 -1.86
C ALA A 86 -21.72 3.07 -0.83
N ALA A 87 -21.52 1.82 -1.27
CA ALA A 87 -20.97 0.76 -0.41
C ALA A 87 -19.56 1.08 0.09
N LEU A 88 -18.69 1.63 -0.76
CA LEU A 88 -17.34 2.09 -0.38
C LEU A 88 -17.40 3.21 0.66
N ARG A 89 -18.35 4.15 0.54
CA ARG A 89 -18.56 5.22 1.52
C ARG A 89 -18.97 4.66 2.89
N LEU A 90 -19.93 3.75 2.93
CA LEU A 90 -20.34 3.09 4.16
C LEU A 90 -19.17 2.33 4.81
N ALA A 91 -18.37 1.62 4.01
CA ALA A 91 -17.17 0.95 4.51
C ALA A 91 -16.16 1.96 5.09
N ALA A 92 -15.89 3.06 4.37
CA ALA A 92 -14.97 4.09 4.82
C ALA A 92 -15.39 4.72 6.16
N GLU A 93 -16.67 5.09 6.30
CA GLU A 93 -17.22 5.64 7.54
C GLU A 93 -17.05 4.69 8.74
N ARG A 94 -17.30 3.38 8.54
CA ARG A 94 -17.13 2.38 9.59
C ARG A 94 -15.66 2.17 9.96
N ILE A 95 -14.77 2.12 8.97
CA ILE A 95 -13.32 1.99 9.19
C ILE A 95 -12.80 3.21 9.96
N GLU A 96 -13.19 4.41 9.55
CA GLU A 96 -12.77 5.66 10.19
C GLU A 96 -13.26 5.71 11.64
N SER A 97 -14.56 5.43 11.86
CA SER A 97 -15.14 5.40 13.20
C SER A 97 -14.38 4.47 14.13
N PHE A 98 -14.06 3.25 13.69
CA PHE A 98 -13.31 2.31 14.51
C PHE A 98 -11.89 2.81 14.84
N HIS A 99 -11.14 3.28 13.84
CA HIS A 99 -9.76 3.72 14.06
C HIS A 99 -9.68 5.00 14.92
N ARG A 100 -10.69 5.87 14.91
CA ARG A 100 -10.76 7.02 15.82
C ARG A 100 -10.77 6.61 17.29
N HIS A 101 -11.39 5.47 17.62
CA HIS A 101 -11.39 4.93 18.99
C HIS A 101 -10.04 4.31 19.40
N GLN A 102 -9.14 4.07 18.45
CA GLN A 102 -7.83 3.48 18.70
C GLN A 102 -6.71 4.53 18.85
N LEU A 103 -7.03 5.83 18.73
CA LEU A 103 -6.04 6.88 18.90
C LEU A 103 -5.44 6.82 20.32
N PRO A 104 -4.11 6.77 20.44
CA PRO A 104 -3.47 6.60 21.74
C PRO A 104 -3.52 7.89 22.55
N ALA A 105 -3.81 7.76 23.85
CA ALA A 105 -3.73 8.88 24.77
C ALA A 105 -2.28 9.22 25.12
N PRO A 106 -1.92 10.51 25.26
CA PRO A 106 -0.63 10.88 25.83
C PRO A 106 -0.57 10.51 27.32
N ILE A 107 0.65 10.32 27.83
CA ILE A 107 0.93 10.19 29.26
C ILE A 107 1.69 11.45 29.68
N ASP A 108 1.30 12.05 30.81
CA ASP A 108 1.99 13.21 31.40
C ASP A 108 1.69 13.23 32.90
N TYR A 109 2.69 12.98 33.74
CA TYR A 109 2.54 12.95 35.19
C TYR A 109 3.84 13.35 35.90
N VAL A 110 3.74 13.66 37.19
CA VAL A 110 4.88 13.91 38.08
C VAL A 110 4.94 12.76 39.09
N ASP A 111 6.11 12.14 39.23
CA ASP A 111 6.31 11.02 40.15
C ASP A 111 6.52 11.50 41.61
N PRO A 112 6.57 10.59 42.60
CA PRO A 112 6.79 10.96 43.99
C PRO A 112 8.15 11.63 44.28
N ALA A 113 9.12 11.51 43.38
CA ALA A 113 10.41 12.20 43.49
C ALA A 113 10.36 13.63 42.91
N GLY A 114 9.21 14.06 42.38
CA GLY A 114 9.02 15.38 41.77
C GLY A 114 9.45 15.46 40.30
N VAL A 115 9.72 14.33 39.64
CA VAL A 115 10.16 14.28 38.23
C VAL A 115 8.94 14.20 37.31
N ARG A 116 8.88 15.08 36.30
CA ARG A 116 7.85 15.03 35.25
C ARG A 116 8.24 14.02 34.18
N LEU A 117 7.36 13.06 33.92
CA LEU A 117 7.51 11.99 32.95
C LEU A 117 6.32 12.00 31.98
N GLY A 118 6.55 11.63 30.72
CA GLY A 118 5.47 11.59 29.74
C GLY A 118 5.78 10.80 28.47
N LEU A 119 4.70 10.50 27.74
CA LEU A 119 4.71 9.87 26.43
C LEU A 119 3.83 10.70 25.49
N ARG A 120 4.41 11.11 24.36
CA ARG A 120 3.69 11.84 23.32
C ARG A 120 3.70 11.03 22.03
N TRP A 121 2.52 10.90 21.42
CA TRP A 121 2.35 10.32 20.11
C TRP A 121 2.35 11.43 19.04
N ARG A 122 3.01 11.16 17.92
CA ARG A 122 2.98 12.00 16.71
C ARG A 122 2.84 11.08 15.50
N PRO A 123 2.04 11.48 14.49
CA PRO A 123 2.02 10.76 13.23
C PRO A 123 3.38 10.83 12.52
N ILE A 124 3.65 9.86 11.67
CA ILE A 124 4.68 9.99 10.65
C ILE A 124 4.29 11.11 9.67
N THR A 125 5.27 11.77 9.07
CA THR A 125 5.02 12.92 8.20
C THR A 125 4.48 12.47 6.85
N ALA A 126 5.02 11.38 6.30
CA ALA A 126 4.56 10.81 5.03
C ALA A 126 4.47 9.28 5.06
N ALA A 127 3.43 8.73 4.44
CA ALA A 127 3.26 7.29 4.27
C ALA A 127 2.99 6.93 2.81
N GLY A 128 3.61 5.84 2.35
CA GLY A 128 3.40 5.23 1.05
C GLY A 128 2.46 4.03 1.15
N LEU A 129 1.52 3.92 0.22
CA LEU A 129 0.56 2.84 0.09
C LEU A 129 0.79 2.13 -1.23
N TYR A 130 1.24 0.88 -1.17
CA TYR A 130 1.28 0.01 -2.32
C TYR A 130 -0.08 -0.63 -2.54
N VAL A 131 -0.66 -0.41 -3.72
CA VAL A 131 -1.94 -1.01 -4.12
C VAL A 131 -1.67 -1.86 -5.35
N PRO A 132 -1.86 -3.19 -5.28
CA PRO A 132 -1.70 -4.06 -6.44
C PRO A 132 -2.59 -3.64 -7.61
N GLY A 133 -2.09 -3.76 -8.83
CA GLY A 133 -2.85 -3.51 -10.06
C GLY A 133 -3.52 -4.77 -10.62
N GLY A 134 -4.21 -4.61 -11.75
CA GLY A 134 -4.84 -5.72 -12.49
C GLY A 134 -6.01 -6.37 -11.73
N THR A 135 -6.10 -7.70 -11.77
CA THR A 135 -7.20 -8.48 -11.17
C THR A 135 -7.17 -8.51 -9.64
N ALA A 136 -6.03 -8.13 -9.02
CA ALA A 136 -5.87 -8.00 -7.58
C ALA A 136 -6.12 -6.56 -7.07
N ALA A 137 -6.63 -5.67 -7.92
CA ALA A 137 -6.92 -4.28 -7.56
C ALA A 137 -8.17 -4.20 -6.66
N TYR A 138 -7.96 -4.18 -5.35
CA TYR A 138 -9.02 -4.12 -4.34
C TYR A 138 -9.22 -2.70 -3.81
N PRO A 139 -10.38 -2.05 -4.03
CA PRO A 139 -10.67 -0.74 -3.43
C PRO A 139 -10.69 -0.79 -1.90
N SER A 140 -11.03 -1.94 -1.30
CA SER A 140 -10.97 -2.14 0.15
C SER A 140 -9.55 -2.03 0.71
N SER A 141 -8.53 -2.46 -0.03
CA SER A 141 -7.13 -2.31 0.39
C SER A 141 -6.72 -0.83 0.45
N VAL A 142 -7.26 0.01 -0.45
CA VAL A 142 -7.07 1.46 -0.39
C VAL A 142 -7.65 1.99 0.92
N LEU A 143 -8.92 1.66 1.22
CA LEU A 143 -9.59 2.13 2.44
C LEU A 143 -8.84 1.69 3.70
N MET A 144 -8.48 0.41 3.80
CA MET A 144 -7.84 -0.17 4.99
C MET A 144 -6.41 0.32 5.24
N ASN A 145 -5.67 0.71 4.20
CA ASN A 145 -4.33 1.29 4.38
C ASN A 145 -4.39 2.81 4.61
N ALA A 146 -5.29 3.52 3.92
CA ALA A 146 -5.29 4.99 3.89
C ALA A 146 -6.00 5.62 5.08
N ILE A 147 -7.17 5.09 5.46
CA ILE A 147 -8.00 5.68 6.51
C ILE A 147 -7.27 5.70 7.87
N PRO A 148 -6.57 4.63 8.32
CA PRO A 148 -5.82 4.69 9.57
C PRO A 148 -4.72 5.76 9.54
N GLY A 149 -4.05 5.95 8.40
CA GLY A 149 -3.07 7.02 8.21
C GLY A 149 -3.69 8.42 8.34
N LYS A 150 -4.84 8.66 7.69
CA LYS A 150 -5.57 9.93 7.82
C LYS A 150 -6.06 10.16 9.26
N VAL A 151 -6.61 9.14 9.92
CA VAL A 151 -7.06 9.23 11.32
C VAL A 151 -5.90 9.53 12.26
N ALA A 152 -4.73 8.93 12.05
CA ALA A 152 -3.53 9.20 12.84
C ALA A 152 -2.99 10.63 12.63
N GLY A 153 -3.37 11.30 11.54
CA GLY A 153 -2.91 12.66 11.20
C GLY A 153 -1.69 12.70 10.28
N VAL A 154 -1.45 11.66 9.47
CA VAL A 154 -0.38 11.69 8.46
C VAL A 154 -0.69 12.78 7.42
N GLU A 155 0.26 13.70 7.24
CA GLU A 155 0.07 14.89 6.41
C GLU A 155 0.15 14.60 4.91
N ARG A 156 0.98 13.62 4.52
CA ARG A 156 1.17 13.23 3.12
C ARG A 156 0.98 11.72 2.93
N LEU A 157 -0.11 11.32 2.29
CA LEU A 157 -0.35 9.96 1.83
C LEU A 157 -0.08 9.83 0.34
N VAL A 158 0.85 8.95 0.00
CA VAL A 158 1.25 8.64 -1.37
C VAL A 158 0.76 7.25 -1.72
N MET A 159 0.05 7.08 -2.82
CA MET A 159 -0.36 5.78 -3.33
C MET A 159 0.40 5.45 -4.61
N THR A 160 0.96 4.25 -4.68
CA THR A 160 1.49 3.67 -5.92
C THR A 160 0.57 2.55 -6.36
N VAL A 161 0.11 2.59 -7.61
CA VAL A 161 -0.74 1.57 -8.22
C VAL A 161 -0.25 1.31 -9.66
N PRO A 162 0.22 0.11 -10.00
CA PRO A 162 0.64 -0.16 -11.38
C PRO A 162 -0.58 -0.10 -12.31
N ALA A 163 -0.36 0.41 -13.51
CA ALA A 163 -1.36 0.47 -14.58
C ALA A 163 -0.94 -0.41 -15.78
N PRO A 164 -0.99 -1.75 -15.67
CA PRO A 164 -0.60 -2.62 -16.78
C PRO A 164 -1.39 -2.29 -18.05
N ASN A 165 -0.68 -2.05 -19.15
CA ASN A 165 -1.23 -1.58 -20.43
C ASN A 165 -2.03 -0.27 -20.33
N GLY A 166 -1.75 0.59 -19.35
CA GLY A 166 -2.47 1.85 -19.14
C GLY A 166 -3.82 1.71 -18.42
N VAL A 167 -4.17 0.52 -17.94
CA VAL A 167 -5.49 0.27 -17.33
C VAL A 167 -5.41 0.45 -15.81
N LEU A 168 -6.28 1.30 -15.29
CA LEU A 168 -6.51 1.49 -13.85
C LEU A 168 -7.94 1.05 -13.49
N ASN A 169 -8.10 0.50 -12.29
CA ASN A 169 -9.42 0.10 -11.79
C ASN A 169 -10.22 1.33 -11.33
N PRO A 170 -11.40 1.62 -11.92
CA PRO A 170 -12.27 2.73 -11.51
C PRO A 170 -12.59 2.77 -10.02
N LEU A 171 -12.79 1.60 -9.40
CA LEU A 171 -13.12 1.51 -7.97
C LEU A 171 -11.92 1.86 -7.08
N VAL A 172 -10.69 1.56 -7.50
CA VAL A 172 -9.48 1.98 -6.78
C VAL A 172 -9.35 3.50 -6.80
N LEU A 173 -9.60 4.13 -7.95
CA LEU A 173 -9.58 5.59 -8.06
C LEU A 173 -10.73 6.24 -7.28
N ALA A 174 -11.93 5.63 -7.29
CA ALA A 174 -13.05 6.08 -6.47
C ALA A 174 -12.74 6.01 -4.97
N ALA A 175 -12.12 4.92 -4.50
CA ALA A 175 -11.69 4.78 -3.10
C ALA A 175 -10.58 5.79 -2.74
N ALA A 176 -9.59 5.98 -3.60
CA ALA A 176 -8.52 6.95 -3.37
C ALA A 176 -9.03 8.40 -3.30
N ARG A 177 -9.97 8.75 -4.19
CA ARG A 177 -10.66 10.05 -4.17
C ARG A 177 -11.50 10.23 -2.89
N LEU A 178 -12.25 9.19 -2.51
CA LEU A 178 -13.10 9.20 -1.32
C LEU A 178 -12.30 9.44 -0.03
N VAL A 179 -11.13 8.79 0.12
CA VAL A 179 -10.28 8.93 1.32
C VAL A 179 -9.40 10.19 1.26
N GLY A 180 -9.25 10.80 0.08
CA GLY A 180 -8.42 11.99 -0.11
C GLY A 180 -6.92 11.68 -0.07
N ILE A 181 -6.48 10.70 -0.88
CA ILE A 181 -5.04 10.46 -1.11
C ILE A 181 -4.41 11.69 -1.79
N ASP A 182 -3.25 12.12 -1.32
CA ASP A 182 -2.62 13.38 -1.73
C ASP A 182 -1.88 13.23 -3.08
N GLU A 183 -1.23 12.09 -3.29
CA GLU A 183 -0.44 11.79 -4.49
C GLU A 183 -0.70 10.36 -4.96
N ILE A 184 -0.96 10.18 -6.26
CA ILE A 184 -1.16 8.85 -6.84
C ILE A 184 -0.21 8.69 -8.02
N TYR A 185 0.59 7.64 -8.01
CA TYR A 185 1.57 7.31 -9.05
C TYR A 185 1.24 5.98 -9.71
N ARG A 186 1.30 5.95 -11.05
CA ARG A 186 0.88 4.78 -11.85
C ARG A 186 1.97 3.68 -11.98
N VAL A 187 2.71 3.44 -10.89
CA VAL A 187 3.85 2.53 -10.81
C VAL A 187 3.61 1.42 -9.78
N GLY A 188 4.21 0.25 -9.96
CA GLY A 188 4.15 -0.86 -9.02
C GLY A 188 5.48 -1.63 -8.88
N GLY A 189 5.43 -2.84 -8.31
CA GLY A 189 6.61 -3.70 -8.14
C GLY A 189 7.71 -3.16 -7.22
N ALA A 190 8.88 -3.80 -7.27
CA ALA A 190 10.05 -3.41 -6.49
C ALA A 190 10.51 -1.97 -6.80
N GLN A 191 10.34 -1.52 -8.04
CA GLN A 191 10.69 -0.17 -8.47
C GLN A 191 9.85 0.91 -7.78
N ALA A 192 8.55 0.66 -7.53
CA ALA A 192 7.71 1.60 -6.79
C ALA A 192 8.09 1.67 -5.30
N VAL A 193 8.39 0.51 -4.70
CA VAL A 193 8.86 0.45 -3.31
C VAL A 193 10.19 1.20 -3.16
N ALA A 194 11.13 1.00 -4.09
CA ALA A 194 12.39 1.72 -4.11
C ALA A 194 12.20 3.23 -4.27
N ALA A 195 11.29 3.67 -5.16
CA ALA A 195 11.00 5.08 -5.36
C ALA A 195 10.37 5.74 -4.11
N LEU A 196 9.51 5.01 -3.38
CA LEU A 196 8.94 5.49 -2.11
C LEU A 196 9.99 5.53 -0.99
N ALA A 197 10.94 4.59 -0.97
CA ALA A 197 11.95 4.51 0.08
C ALA A 197 13.10 5.52 -0.10
N TYR A 198 13.67 5.57 -1.30
CA TYR A 198 14.84 6.40 -1.60
C TYR A 198 14.50 7.76 -2.21
N GLY A 199 13.29 7.87 -2.76
CA GLY A 199 12.89 9.05 -3.51
C GLY A 199 13.45 9.06 -4.93
N THR A 200 12.84 9.90 -5.75
CA THR A 200 13.29 10.26 -7.10
C THR A 200 13.09 11.77 -7.30
N ALA A 201 13.38 12.29 -8.49
CA ALA A 201 13.07 13.68 -8.82
C ALA A 201 11.55 13.98 -8.79
N THR A 202 10.71 12.98 -9.12
CA THR A 202 9.25 13.13 -9.16
C THR A 202 8.55 12.63 -7.89
N ILE A 203 9.09 11.62 -7.21
CA ILE A 203 8.48 10.99 -6.03
C ILE A 203 9.35 11.29 -4.81
N LYS A 204 8.89 12.16 -3.90
CA LYS A 204 9.61 12.35 -2.63
C LYS A 204 9.47 11.11 -1.73
N PRO A 205 10.52 10.73 -0.99
CA PRO A 205 10.48 9.55 -0.14
C PRO A 205 9.42 9.69 0.96
N VAL A 206 9.04 8.55 1.54
CA VAL A 206 8.09 8.45 2.66
C VAL A 206 8.73 7.77 3.85
N ASP A 207 8.19 7.99 5.04
CA ASP A 207 8.74 7.44 6.29
C ASP A 207 8.35 5.96 6.50
N LYS A 208 7.26 5.53 5.87
CA LYS A 208 6.74 4.17 5.99
C LYS A 208 6.00 3.75 4.72
N ILE A 209 6.19 2.51 4.32
CA ILE A 209 5.44 1.89 3.22
C ILE A 209 4.55 0.78 3.79
N VAL A 210 3.30 0.74 3.39
CA VAL A 210 2.31 -0.29 3.72
C VAL A 210 1.61 -0.79 2.45
N GLY A 211 0.95 -1.93 2.54
CA GLY A 211 0.35 -2.63 1.40
C GLY A 211 1.04 -3.97 1.15
N PRO A 212 0.28 -5.04 0.84
CA PRO A 212 0.81 -6.38 0.64
C PRO A 212 1.56 -6.54 -0.69
#